data_AF-A0A7X5TFM5-F1
#
_entry.id   AF-A0A7X5TFM5-F1
#
_cell.length_a   1.000
_cell.length_b   1.000
_cell.length_c   1.000
_cell.angle_alpha   90.00
_cell.angle_beta   90.00
_cell.angle_gamma   90.00
#
_symmetry.space_group_name_H-M   'P 1'
#
loop_
_entity.id
_entity.type
_entity.pdbx_description
1 polymer ?
#
loop_
_entity_poly.entity_id
_entity_poly.type
_entity_poly.pdbx_seq_one_letter_code
_entity_poly.pdbx_strand_id
1 'polypeptide(L)'
;MFSATGNILTGSQDRPDIYTVAINKPSPSSSSSSSSSSSSTSSSPSDLSIRICKLNMVGYVPGVSTITGSGRTLLGIVHSIVHLASAIFDSKNRAKHLEEAKLGGLNIARGLAEVIPVIGNITVFVADMVRMFKFKKQADEIMKLKPYEYNNRITLFIYGKEIAKRPLDEVEKEWKKLKETKRPSHSDLSDIIRNNA
;
A
#
# COMPACT_ATOMS: atom_id res chain seq x y z
N MET A 1 5.67 -8.78 -20.80
CA MET A 1 4.21 -8.63 -20.92
C MET A 1 3.68 -8.25 -19.54
N PHE A 2 3.32 -6.98 -19.33
CA PHE A 2 2.62 -6.54 -18.11
C PHE A 2 1.13 -6.75 -18.33
N SER A 3 0.53 -7.71 -17.61
CA SER A 3 -0.92 -7.90 -17.64
C SER A 3 -1.58 -6.83 -16.78
N ALA A 4 -2.19 -5.83 -17.43
CA ALA A 4 -2.96 -4.78 -16.77
C ALA A 4 -4.27 -5.30 -16.15
N THR A 5 -4.65 -6.55 -16.42
CA THR A 5 -5.79 -7.25 -15.82
C THR A 5 -5.37 -8.35 -14.85
N GLY A 6 -4.10 -8.35 -14.43
CA GLY A 6 -3.50 -9.15 -13.35
C GLY A 6 -4.43 -10.17 -12.72
N ASN A 7 -4.56 -11.31 -13.39
CA ASN A 7 -5.03 -12.59 -12.88
C ASN A 7 -5.82 -12.50 -11.56
N ILE A 8 -7.06 -12.00 -11.63
CA ILE A 8 -7.98 -11.87 -10.48
C ILE A 8 -8.26 -13.23 -9.81
N LEU A 9 -7.96 -14.34 -10.50
CA LEU A 9 -8.30 -15.70 -10.10
C LEU A 9 -7.12 -16.58 -9.67
N THR A 10 -5.85 -16.21 -9.91
CA THR A 10 -4.75 -16.89 -9.22
C THR A 10 -4.66 -16.31 -7.83
N GLY A 11 -5.20 -17.06 -6.88
CA GLY A 11 -5.28 -16.68 -5.48
C GLY A 11 -3.96 -16.15 -4.94
N SER A 12 -4.08 -15.42 -3.83
CA SER A 12 -3.08 -14.88 -2.90
C SER A 12 -1.64 -15.45 -2.85
N GLN A 13 -1.34 -16.64 -3.37
CA GLN A 13 -0.03 -17.29 -3.28
C GLN A 13 1.04 -16.68 -4.20
N ASP A 14 0.68 -16.08 -5.34
CA ASP A 14 1.64 -15.50 -6.30
C ASP A 14 1.85 -13.99 -6.16
N ARG A 15 1.29 -13.35 -5.12
CA ARG A 15 1.56 -11.93 -4.85
C ARG A 15 2.98 -11.81 -4.29
N PRO A 16 3.81 -10.86 -4.78
CA PRO A 16 5.15 -10.64 -4.23
C PRO A 16 5.03 -10.50 -2.71
N ASP A 17 5.70 -11.40 -1.97
CA ASP A 17 5.39 -11.61 -0.57
C ASP A 17 5.44 -10.28 0.21
N ILE A 18 4.53 -10.12 1.16
CA ILE A 18 4.60 -9.00 2.08
C ILE A 18 5.74 -9.27 3.07
N TYR A 19 6.88 -8.65 2.80
CA TYR A 19 8.03 -8.67 3.71
C TYR A 19 7.85 -7.62 4.81
N THR A 20 7.93 -8.06 6.07
CA THR A 20 7.96 -7.17 7.23
C THR A 20 9.39 -7.17 7.77
N VAL A 21 10.10 -6.07 7.58
CA VAL A 21 11.43 -5.89 8.18
C VAL A 21 11.26 -5.18 9.52
N ALA A 22 11.73 -5.83 10.59
CA ALA A 22 11.82 -5.24 11.91
C ALA A 22 13.26 -4.81 12.17
N ILE A 23 13.45 -3.53 12.48
CA ILE A 23 14.74 -2.98 12.88
C ILE A 23 14.60 -2.54 14.33
N ASN A 24 15.34 -3.19 15.23
CA ASN A 24 15.42 -2.78 16.61
C ASN A 24 16.73 -2.01 16.81
N LYS A 25 16.65 -0.67 16.80
CA LYS A 25 17.81 0.15 17.13
C LYS A 25 17.86 0.34 18.65
N PRO A 26 19.01 0.09 19.29
CA PRO A 26 19.18 0.53 20.66
C PRO A 26 19.01 2.06 20.68
N SER A 27 18.14 2.56 21.56
CA SER A 27 18.05 3.99 21.85
C SER A 27 19.48 4.47 22.12
N PRO A 28 19.94 5.58 21.50
CA PRO A 28 21.24 6.13 21.83
C PRO A 28 21.26 6.31 23.33
N SER A 29 22.10 5.54 24.02
CA SER A 29 22.28 5.68 25.45
C SER A 29 22.68 7.13 25.65
N SER A 30 21.79 7.92 26.23
CA SER A 30 22.06 9.28 26.64
C SER A 30 23.29 9.19 27.54
N SER A 31 24.44 9.52 26.97
CA SER A 31 25.72 9.58 27.66
C SER A 31 25.59 10.62 28.77
N SER A 32 25.20 10.14 29.94
CA SER A 32 25.47 10.66 31.28
C SER A 32 25.97 12.11 31.34
N SER A 33 25.03 13.05 31.36
CA SER A 33 25.15 14.21 32.24
C SER A 33 24.35 13.88 33.50
N SER A 34 25.06 13.64 34.59
CA SER A 34 24.55 13.27 35.90
C SER A 34 23.64 14.37 36.49
N SER A 35 22.35 14.06 36.63
CA SER A 35 21.49 14.71 37.62
C SER A 35 20.43 13.71 38.05
N SER A 36 20.57 13.28 39.30
CA SER A 36 19.71 12.35 40.02
C SER A 36 18.31 12.94 40.24
N SER A 37 17.30 12.35 39.58
CA SER A 37 15.93 12.38 40.07
C SER A 37 15.24 11.08 39.66
N SER A 38 14.82 10.34 40.68
CA SER A 38 14.07 9.10 40.60
C SER A 38 12.69 9.36 40.00
N SER A 39 12.56 9.15 38.69
CA SER A 39 11.27 9.01 38.03
C SER A 39 11.31 7.77 37.14
N SER A 40 10.43 6.82 37.45
CA SER A 40 10.11 5.62 36.69
C SER A 40 9.79 5.97 35.24
N THR A 41 10.82 6.03 34.42
CA THR A 41 10.72 6.32 32.99
C THR A 41 10.55 4.99 32.28
N SER A 42 9.33 4.75 31.82
CA SER A 42 9.01 3.72 30.83
C SER A 42 9.98 3.86 29.66
N SER A 43 10.84 2.86 29.48
CA SER A 43 11.74 2.75 28.34
C SER A 43 10.91 2.88 27.06
N SER A 44 11.10 3.99 26.35
CA SER A 44 10.38 4.27 25.11
C SER A 44 10.64 3.15 24.10
N PRO A 45 9.60 2.65 23.43
CA PRO A 45 9.71 1.49 22.56
C PRO A 45 10.63 1.79 21.38
N SER A 46 11.54 0.86 21.11
CA SER A 46 12.35 0.81 19.90
C SER A 46 11.52 1.12 18.66
N ASP A 47 12.00 2.07 17.86
CA ASP A 47 11.28 2.53 16.67
C ASP A 47 11.31 1.43 15.58
N LEU A 48 10.26 0.61 15.58
CA LEU A 48 10.06 -0.48 14.64
C LEU A 48 9.68 0.11 13.27
N SER A 49 10.69 0.42 12.46
CA SER A 49 10.44 0.91 11.10
C SER A 49 10.05 -0.26 10.18
N ILE A 50 8.77 -0.57 10.08
CA ILE A 50 8.27 -1.54 9.10
C ILE A 50 8.29 -0.89 7.71
N ARG A 51 9.21 -1.36 6.87
CA ARG A 51 9.23 -0.96 5.45
C ARG A 51 8.42 -1.95 4.63
N ILE A 52 7.18 -1.56 4.33
CA ILE A 52 6.33 -2.25 3.35
C ILE A 52 6.84 -1.89 1.95
N CYS A 53 6.93 -2.87 1.05
CA CYS A 53 7.24 -2.62 -0.35
C CYS A 53 6.19 -1.68 -0.97
N LYS A 54 6.58 -0.41 -1.18
CA LYS A 54 5.73 0.63 -1.79
C LYS A 54 5.33 0.31 -3.24
N LEU A 55 5.95 -0.68 -3.88
CA LEU A 55 5.65 -1.06 -5.27
C LEU A 55 4.20 -1.57 -5.43
N ASN A 56 3.62 -2.17 -4.39
CA ASN A 56 2.22 -2.56 -4.41
C ASN A 56 1.28 -1.35 -4.31
N MET A 57 1.77 -0.18 -3.87
CA MET A 57 0.97 1.03 -3.69
C MET A 57 0.58 1.69 -5.02
N VAL A 58 1.43 1.55 -6.05
CA VAL A 58 1.19 2.13 -7.39
C VAL A 58 0.17 1.31 -8.20
N GLY A 59 -0.06 0.04 -7.83
CA GLY A 59 -1.19 -0.75 -8.34
C GLY A 59 -2.55 -0.21 -7.88
N TYR A 60 -2.59 0.65 -6.86
CA TYR A 60 -3.81 1.29 -6.33
C TYR A 60 -4.11 2.65 -6.96
N VAL A 61 -3.90 2.78 -8.27
CA VAL A 61 -4.44 3.89 -9.09
C VAL A 61 -5.87 3.60 -9.63
N PRO A 62 -6.81 2.86 -8.98
CA PRO A 62 -8.19 2.89 -9.43
C PRO A 62 -8.96 4.11 -8.90
N GLY A 63 -8.41 4.90 -7.97
CA GLY A 63 -9.14 5.98 -7.30
C GLY A 63 -9.83 6.98 -8.24
N VAL A 64 -9.15 7.39 -9.31
CA VAL A 64 -9.73 8.33 -10.29
C VAL A 64 -10.84 7.66 -11.11
N SER A 65 -10.66 6.40 -11.52
CA SER A 65 -11.67 5.64 -12.26
C SER A 65 -12.91 5.36 -11.40
N THR A 66 -12.74 5.13 -10.10
CA THR A 66 -13.85 4.99 -9.14
C THR A 66 -14.67 6.25 -9.09
N ILE A 67 -14.01 7.40 -8.92
CA ILE A 67 -14.69 8.68 -8.77
C ILE A 67 -15.49 9.00 -10.04
N THR A 68 -14.90 8.78 -11.23
CA THR A 68 -15.60 9.01 -12.50
C THR A 68 -16.74 8.01 -12.73
N GLY A 69 -16.54 6.72 -12.41
CA GLY A 69 -17.56 5.68 -12.57
C GLY A 69 -18.74 5.87 -11.61
N SER A 70 -18.46 6.21 -10.35
CA SER A 70 -19.47 6.57 -9.35
C SER A 70 -20.24 7.83 -9.77
N GLY A 71 -19.54 8.86 -10.27
CA GLY A 71 -20.18 10.07 -10.80
C GLY A 71 -21.15 9.78 -11.96
N ARG A 72 -20.74 8.96 -12.93
CA ARG A 72 -21.61 8.53 -14.05
C ARG A 72 -22.81 7.73 -13.58
N THR A 73 -22.61 6.85 -12.60
CA THR A 73 -23.69 6.03 -12.02
C THR A 73 -24.73 6.93 -11.34
N LEU A 74 -24.28 7.88 -10.51
CA LEU A 74 -25.16 8.83 -9.83
C LEU A 74 -25.94 9.72 -10.81
N LEU A 75 -25.26 10.27 -11.81
CA LEU A 75 -25.90 11.05 -12.88
C LEU A 75 -26.93 10.21 -13.64
N GLY A 76 -26.61 8.96 -13.97
CA GLY A 76 -27.55 8.03 -14.61
C GLY A 76 -28.79 7.76 -13.76
N ILE A 77 -28.62 7.54 -12.44
CA ILE A 77 -29.72 7.33 -11.50
C ILE A 77 -30.64 8.56 -11.46
N VAL A 78 -30.08 9.75 -11.25
CA VAL A 78 -30.88 10.98 -11.20
C VAL A 78 -31.62 11.21 -12.52
N HIS A 79 -30.94 11.04 -13.65
CA HIS A 79 -31.54 11.17 -14.97
C HIS A 79 -32.69 10.17 -15.18
N SER A 80 -32.47 8.89 -14.87
CA SER A 80 -33.51 7.87 -14.98
C SER A 80 -34.72 8.16 -14.09
N ILE A 81 -34.51 8.60 -12.83
CA ILE A 81 -35.61 8.93 -11.92
C ILE A 81 -36.45 10.10 -12.44
N VAL A 82 -35.80 11.17 -12.93
CA VAL A 82 -36.50 12.34 -13.48
C VAL A 82 -37.36 11.95 -14.67
N HIS A 83 -36.79 11.25 -15.65
CA HIS A 83 -37.54 10.85 -16.85
C HIS A 83 -38.60 9.78 -16.56
N LEU A 84 -38.37 8.89 -15.59
CA LEU A 84 -39.38 7.93 -15.15
C LEU A 84 -40.56 8.65 -14.46
N ALA A 85 -40.30 9.65 -13.62
CA ALA A 85 -41.34 10.46 -13.02
C ALA A 85 -42.13 11.24 -14.08
N SER A 86 -41.44 11.88 -15.03
CA SER A 86 -42.10 12.56 -16.16
C SER A 86 -42.93 11.61 -17.03
N ALA A 87 -42.50 10.35 -17.23
CA ALA A 87 -43.28 9.35 -17.96
C ALA A 87 -44.58 8.94 -17.24
N ILE A 88 -44.65 9.09 -15.91
CA ILE A 88 -45.85 8.80 -15.10
C ILE A 88 -46.85 9.96 -15.19
N PHE A 89 -46.36 11.21 -15.12
CA PHE A 89 -47.22 12.40 -15.05
C PHE A 89 -47.55 13.01 -16.42
N ASP A 90 -46.69 12.89 -17.43
CA ASP A 90 -46.93 13.38 -18.79
C ASP A 90 -47.31 12.22 -19.73
N SER A 91 -48.61 11.93 -19.76
CA SER A 91 -49.17 10.88 -20.61
C SER A 91 -49.06 11.17 -22.12
N LYS A 92 -48.87 12.44 -22.53
CA LYS A 92 -48.78 12.83 -23.94
C LYS A 92 -47.40 12.54 -24.53
N ASN A 93 -46.33 12.70 -23.74
CA ASN A 93 -44.94 12.47 -24.18
C ASN A 93 -44.29 11.21 -23.57
N ARG A 94 -45.10 10.30 -23.01
CA ARG A 94 -44.63 9.12 -22.28
C ARG A 94 -43.58 8.30 -23.02
N ALA A 95 -43.73 8.09 -24.33
CA ALA A 95 -42.80 7.31 -25.13
C ALA A 95 -41.38 7.91 -25.15
N LYS A 96 -41.28 9.23 -25.30
CA LYS A 96 -40.02 9.97 -25.30
C LYS A 96 -39.33 9.88 -23.93
N HIS A 97 -40.08 10.09 -22.85
CA HIS A 97 -39.54 9.99 -21.50
C HIS A 97 -39.07 8.57 -21.14
N LEU A 98 -39.72 7.53 -21.65
CA LEU A 98 -39.25 6.15 -21.52
C LEU A 98 -37.93 5.89 -22.25
N GLU A 99 -37.76 6.47 -23.44
CA GLU A 99 -36.50 6.35 -24.20
C GLU A 99 -35.34 7.06 -23.49
N GLU A 100 -35.58 8.26 -22.95
CA GLU A 100 -34.61 9.00 -22.14
C GLU A 100 -34.28 8.27 -20.82
N ALA A 101 -35.28 7.68 -20.15
CA ALA A 101 -35.05 6.86 -18.96
C ALA A 101 -34.19 5.62 -19.27
N LYS A 102 -34.36 5.01 -20.45
CA LYS A 102 -33.53 3.89 -20.94
C LYS A 102 -32.08 4.32 -21.17
N LEU A 103 -31.85 5.51 -21.74
CA LEU A 103 -30.50 6.08 -21.87
C LEU A 103 -29.85 6.29 -20.50
N GLY A 104 -30.60 6.78 -19.51
CA GLY A 104 -30.14 6.86 -18.12
C GLY A 104 -29.74 5.49 -17.55
N GLY A 105 -30.54 4.46 -17.79
CA GLY A 105 -30.23 3.08 -17.37
C GLY A 105 -28.96 2.53 -18.00
N LEU A 106 -28.69 2.87 -19.26
CA LEU A 106 -27.46 2.50 -19.96
C LEU A 106 -26.21 3.15 -19.34
N ASN A 107 -26.32 4.41 -18.89
CA ASN A 107 -25.26 5.10 -18.16
C ASN A 107 -25.01 4.49 -16.77
N ILE A 108 -26.06 4.03 -16.08
CA ILE A 108 -25.93 3.28 -14.82
C ILE A 108 -25.16 1.98 -15.06
N ALA A 109 -25.56 1.19 -16.06
CA ALA A 109 -24.91 -0.08 -16.39
C ALA A 109 -23.42 0.11 -16.73
N ARG A 110 -23.10 1.16 -17.52
CA ARG A 110 -21.71 1.51 -17.84
C ARG A 110 -20.91 1.96 -16.62
N GLY A 111 -21.50 2.80 -15.76
CA GLY A 111 -20.88 3.22 -14.51
C GLY A 111 -20.61 2.04 -13.57
N LEU A 112 -21.55 1.11 -13.44
CA LEU A 112 -21.37 -0.12 -12.65
C LEU A 112 -20.28 -1.02 -13.23
N ALA A 113 -20.23 -1.20 -14.56
CA ALA A 113 -19.18 -1.96 -15.21
C ALA A 113 -17.78 -1.38 -14.97
N GLU A 114 -17.65 -0.05 -14.85
CA GLU A 114 -16.41 0.65 -14.49
C GLU A 114 -16.06 0.49 -12.99
N VAL A 115 -17.07 0.37 -12.12
CA VAL A 115 -16.89 0.26 -10.66
C VAL A 115 -16.59 -1.16 -10.19
N ILE A 116 -17.08 -2.20 -10.87
CA ILE A 116 -16.88 -3.60 -10.44
C ILE A 116 -15.39 -3.99 -10.29
N PRO A 117 -14.50 -3.72 -11.27
CA PRO A 117 -13.07 -4.04 -11.14
C PRO A 117 -12.40 -3.27 -10.00
N VAL A 118 -12.85 -2.05 -9.76
CA VAL A 118 -12.37 -1.22 -8.65
C VAL A 118 -12.74 -1.85 -7.31
N ILE A 119 -14.01 -2.23 -7.12
CA ILE A 119 -14.47 -2.85 -5.87
C ILE A 119 -13.64 -4.09 -5.57
N GLY A 120 -13.43 -4.96 -6.57
CA GLY A 120 -12.57 -6.14 -6.41
C GLY A 120 -11.16 -5.77 -5.94
N ASN A 121 -10.53 -4.76 -6.56
CA ASN A 121 -9.21 -4.30 -6.15
C ASN A 121 -9.18 -3.70 -4.74
N ILE A 122 -10.22 -2.95 -4.34
CA ILE A 122 -10.36 -2.40 -2.98
C ILE A 122 -10.54 -3.52 -1.96
N THR A 123 -11.40 -4.51 -2.23
CA THR A 123 -11.61 -5.64 -1.32
C THR A 123 -10.29 -6.39 -1.08
N VAL A 124 -9.52 -6.62 -2.14
CA VAL A 124 -8.22 -7.28 -1.99
C VAL A 124 -7.22 -6.38 -1.25
N PHE A 125 -7.22 -5.06 -1.48
CA PHE A 125 -6.41 -4.12 -0.70
C PHE A 125 -6.72 -4.20 0.80
N VAL A 126 -7.99 -4.16 1.16
CA VAL A 126 -8.44 -4.22 2.54
C VAL A 126 -8.05 -5.55 3.17
N ALA A 127 -8.25 -6.66 2.44
CA ALA A 127 -7.81 -7.98 2.89
C ALA A 127 -6.29 -8.04 3.12
N ASP A 128 -5.49 -7.48 2.20
CA ASP A 128 -4.04 -7.39 2.34
C ASP A 128 -3.66 -6.51 3.55
N MET A 129 -4.30 -5.35 3.75
CA MET A 129 -4.07 -4.50 4.93
C MET A 129 -4.35 -5.24 6.24
N VAL A 130 -5.50 -5.92 6.35
CA VAL A 130 -5.85 -6.70 7.55
C VAL A 130 -4.82 -7.80 7.81
N ARG A 131 -4.40 -8.50 6.75
CA ARG A 131 -3.35 -9.51 6.83
C ARG A 131 -2.02 -8.92 7.31
N MET A 132 -1.61 -7.76 6.80
CA MET A 132 -0.39 -7.07 7.27
C MET A 132 -0.46 -6.70 8.75
N PHE A 133 -1.59 -6.17 9.20
CA PHE A 133 -1.78 -5.83 10.61
C PHE A 133 -1.64 -7.05 11.52
N LYS A 134 -2.16 -8.21 11.09
CA LYS A 134 -2.01 -9.46 11.83
C LYS A 134 -0.54 -9.89 11.94
N PHE A 135 0.21 -9.85 10.83
CA PHE A 135 1.63 -10.23 10.85
C PHE A 135 2.49 -9.25 11.62
N LYS A 136 2.18 -7.95 11.56
CA LYS A 136 2.82 -6.94 12.40
C LYS A 136 2.62 -7.26 13.88
N LYS A 137 1.38 -7.52 14.29
CA LYS A 137 1.07 -7.85 15.69
C LYS A 137 1.84 -9.09 16.16
N GLN A 138 1.93 -10.13 15.32
CA GLN A 138 2.71 -11.33 15.63
C GLN A 138 4.21 -11.04 15.78
N ALA A 139 4.79 -10.24 14.88
CA ALA A 139 6.19 -9.84 15.00
C ALA A 139 6.44 -9.02 16.28
N ASP A 140 5.54 -8.09 16.60
CA ASP A 140 5.60 -7.28 17.82
C ASP A 140 5.52 -8.16 19.09
N GLU A 141 4.66 -9.17 19.10
CA GLU A 141 4.54 -10.14 20.20
C GLU A 141 5.82 -10.97 20.38
N ILE A 142 6.40 -11.48 19.28
CA ILE A 142 7.66 -12.23 19.32
C ILE A 142 8.81 -11.36 19.86
N MET A 143 8.90 -10.11 19.41
CA MET A 143 9.94 -9.18 19.85
C MET A 143 9.79 -8.81 21.34
N LYS A 144 8.55 -8.64 21.82
CA LYS A 144 8.26 -8.39 23.24
C LYS A 144 8.61 -9.58 24.13
N LEU A 145 8.41 -10.81 23.65
CA LEU A 145 8.71 -12.02 24.41
C LEU A 145 10.22 -12.25 24.59
N LYS A 146 11.06 -11.79 23.65
CA LYS A 146 12.51 -12.03 23.66
C LYS A 146 13.34 -10.78 23.36
N PRO A 147 13.26 -9.72 24.19
CA PRO A 147 13.86 -8.43 23.87
C PRO A 147 15.39 -8.50 23.70
N TYR A 148 16.08 -9.30 24.52
CA TYR A 148 17.54 -9.47 24.45
C TYR A 148 18.01 -10.14 23.15
N GLU A 149 17.20 -11.03 22.59
CA GLU A 149 17.57 -11.78 21.39
C GLU A 149 17.54 -10.89 20.15
N TYR A 150 16.72 -9.84 20.16
CA TYR A 150 16.51 -8.93 19.03
C TYR A 150 17.22 -7.60 19.18
N ASN A 151 17.99 -7.40 20.26
CA ASN A 151 18.73 -6.17 20.46
C ASN A 151 19.90 -6.08 19.46
N ASN A 152 20.10 -4.91 18.85
CA ASN A 152 21.12 -4.64 17.83
C ASN A 152 21.11 -5.61 16.62
N ARG A 153 19.94 -6.13 16.25
CA ARG A 153 19.78 -7.05 15.11
C ARG A 153 18.66 -6.60 14.18
N ILE A 154 18.87 -6.79 12.88
CA ILE A 154 17.82 -6.68 11.88
C ILE A 154 17.21 -8.06 11.71
N THR A 155 15.88 -8.14 11.87
CA THR A 155 15.14 -9.39 11.74
C THR A 155 14.13 -9.26 10.61
N LEU A 156 14.18 -10.21 9.69
CA LEU A 156 13.25 -10.32 8.58
C LEU A 156 12.13 -11.28 8.97
N PHE A 157 10.91 -10.74 9.03
CA PHE A 157 9.70 -11.53 9.22
C PHE A 157 8.98 -11.70 7.88
N ILE A 158 8.69 -12.94 7.52
CA ILE A 158 7.87 -13.30 6.36
C ILE A 158 6.67 -14.07 6.90
N TYR A 159 5.45 -13.59 6.61
CA TYR A 159 4.21 -14.18 7.12
C TYR A 159 4.17 -14.34 8.66
N GLY A 160 4.76 -13.38 9.39
CA GLY A 160 4.85 -13.42 10.86
C GLY A 160 5.87 -14.42 11.41
N LYS A 161 6.62 -15.11 10.55
CA LYS A 161 7.71 -16.02 10.95
C LYS A 161 9.06 -15.38 10.73
N GLU A 162 9.97 -15.56 11.68
CA GLU A 162 11.37 -15.17 11.53
C GLU A 162 12.03 -16.05 10.46
N ILE A 163 12.61 -15.44 9.43
CA ILE A 163 13.31 -16.14 8.36
C ILE A 163 14.81 -15.87 8.39
N ALA A 164 15.19 -14.63 8.70
CA ALA A 164 16.58 -14.24 8.76
C ALA A 164 16.82 -13.23 9.87
N LYS A 165 18.00 -13.31 10.46
CA LYS A 165 18.44 -12.45 11.55
C LYS A 165 19.92 -12.15 11.36
N ARG A 166 20.27 -10.87 11.26
CA ARG A 166 21.66 -10.41 11.10
C ARG A 166 22.01 -9.32 12.11
N PRO A 167 23.27 -9.26 12.58
CA PRO A 167 23.76 -8.12 13.35
C PRO A 167 23.59 -6.82 12.56
N LEU A 168 23.17 -5.75 13.25
CA LEU A 168 22.98 -4.45 12.63
C LEU A 168 24.26 -3.93 11.98
N ASP A 169 25.39 -4.10 12.67
CA ASP A 169 26.71 -3.61 12.26
C ASP A 169 27.17 -4.20 10.92
N GLU A 170 26.88 -5.49 10.68
CA GLU A 170 27.19 -6.17 9.41
C GLU A 170 26.38 -5.58 8.26
N VAL A 171 25.07 -5.41 8.46
CA VAL A 171 24.18 -4.86 7.43
C VAL A 171 24.52 -3.39 7.15
N GLU A 172 24.87 -2.60 8.17
CA GLU A 172 25.32 -1.22 7.97
C GLU A 172 26.64 -1.15 7.20
N LYS A 173 27.58 -2.07 7.44
CA LYS A 173 28.84 -2.17 6.69
C LYS A 173 28.59 -2.53 5.23
N GLU A 174 27.73 -3.51 4.96
CA GLU A 174 27.31 -3.88 3.59
C GLU A 174 26.63 -2.71 2.88
N TRP A 175 25.73 -2.00 3.58
CA TRP A 175 25.02 -0.85 3.03
C TRP A 175 25.95 0.31 2.69
N LYS A 176 26.96 0.60 3.54
CA LYS A 176 28.00 1.59 3.26
C LYS A 176 28.80 1.20 2.02
N LYS A 177 29.25 -0.06 1.93
CA LYS A 177 29.96 -0.58 0.76
C LYS A 177 29.14 -0.44 -0.52
N LEU A 178 27.86 -0.79 -0.49
CA LEU A 178 26.95 -0.63 -1.63
C LEU A 178 26.76 0.82 -2.05
N LYS A 179 26.69 1.76 -1.08
CA LYS A 179 26.62 3.20 -1.38
C LYS A 179 27.89 3.73 -2.03
N GLU A 180 29.04 3.26 -1.59
CA GLU A 180 30.34 3.61 -2.18
C GLU A 180 30.47 3.04 -3.59
N THR A 181 30.02 1.80 -3.83
CA THR A 181 30.04 1.19 -5.18
C THR A 181 29.02 1.80 -6.14
N LYS A 182 27.85 2.25 -5.67
CA LYS A 182 26.78 2.82 -6.51
C LYS A 182 26.85 4.33 -6.72
N ARG A 183 27.76 5.04 -6.06
CA ARG A 183 28.09 6.40 -6.46
C ARG A 183 29.00 6.28 -7.68
N PRO A 184 28.52 6.53 -8.92
CA PRO A 184 29.45 6.71 -10.03
C PRO A 184 30.47 7.75 -9.57
N SER A 185 31.76 7.46 -9.70
CA SER A 185 32.75 8.45 -9.33
C SER A 185 32.49 9.69 -10.20
N HIS A 186 32.66 10.88 -9.63
CA HIS A 186 32.41 12.10 -10.37
C HIS A 186 33.29 12.18 -11.64
N SER A 187 34.42 11.45 -11.64
CA SER A 187 35.27 11.16 -12.80
C SER A 187 34.61 10.27 -13.87
N ASP A 188 33.92 9.18 -13.48
CA ASP A 188 33.24 8.31 -14.44
C ASP A 188 32.10 9.04 -15.17
N LEU A 189 31.38 9.90 -14.45
CA LEU A 189 30.34 10.76 -15.04
C LEU A 189 30.94 11.80 -15.99
N SER A 190 32.09 12.40 -15.68
CA SER A 190 32.75 13.33 -16.58
C SER A 190 33.30 12.65 -17.83
N ASP A 191 33.81 11.43 -17.73
CA ASP A 191 34.34 10.68 -18.87
C ASP A 191 33.21 10.17 -19.79
N ILE A 192 32.06 9.81 -19.23
CA ILE A 192 30.86 9.48 -20.02
C ILE A 192 30.32 10.71 -20.76
N ILE A 193 30.32 11.89 -20.14
CA ILE A 193 29.92 13.14 -20.80
C ILE A 193 30.91 13.53 -21.90
N ARG A 194 32.22 13.35 -21.66
CA ARG A 194 33.28 13.70 -22.60
C ARG A 194 33.37 12.77 -23.81
N ASN A 195 33.00 11.50 -23.65
CA ASN A 195 33.00 10.51 -24.75
C ASN A 195 31.70 10.51 -25.57
N ASN A 196 30.65 11.23 -25.14
CA ASN A 196 29.38 11.37 -25.87
C ASN A 196 29.15 12.79 -26.44
N ALA A 197 30.15 13.67 -26.36
CA ALA A 197 30.18 15.00 -26.98
C ALA A 197 31.15 15.00 -28.16
#